data_AF-A0A370NW80-F1
#
_entry.id   AF-A0A370NW80-F1
#
_cell.length_a   1.000
_cell.length_b   1.000
_cell.length_c   1.000
_cell.angle_alpha   90.00
_cell.angle_beta   90.00
_cell.angle_gamma   90.00
#
_symmetry.space_group_name_H-M   'P 1'
#
loop_
_entity.id
_entity.type
_entity.pdbx_description
1 polymer ?
#
loop_
_entity_poly.entity_id
_entity_poly.type
_entity_poly.pdbx_seq_one_letter_code
_entity_poly.pdbx_strand_id
1 'polypeptide(L)' 'MTTPGQSDPPRSLRIALLLLLCANALLLAAVLGAFGANPLSGWFETPREPQRLEQQVRGERMQLQPPGSVPASAPAS' A
#
# COMPACT_ATOMS: atom_id res chain seq x y z
N MET A 1 -35.36 15.60 44.36
CA MET A 1 -35.20 14.15 44.14
C MET A 1 -33.90 13.97 43.37
N THR A 2 -32.79 13.92 44.09
CA THR A 2 -31.44 13.81 43.51
C THR A 2 -31.12 12.33 43.36
N THR A 3 -30.97 11.84 42.14
CA THR A 3 -30.63 10.45 41.84
C THR A 3 -29.30 10.07 42.48
N PRO A 4 -29.27 9.14 43.45
CA PRO A 4 -28.03 8.68 44.04
C PRO A 4 -27.40 7.65 43.10
N GLY A 5 -26.16 7.88 42.68
CA GLY A 5 -25.38 6.86 41.96
C GLY A 5 -24.63 7.31 40.72
N GLN A 6 -24.55 8.62 40.43
CA GLN A 6 -23.68 9.09 39.36
C GLN A 6 -22.23 9.16 39.87
N SER A 7 -21.58 8.01 39.92
CA SER A 7 -20.12 7.94 40.05
C SER A 7 -19.51 8.36 38.72
N ASP A 8 -18.67 9.40 38.76
CA ASP A 8 -17.89 9.81 37.60
C ASP A 8 -17.09 8.61 37.08
N PRO A 9 -17.23 8.22 35.80
CA PRO A 9 -16.49 7.08 35.29
C PRO A 9 -14.99 7.37 35.39
N PRO A 10 -14.18 6.36 35.75
CA PRO A 10 -12.74 6.53 35.90
C PRO A 10 -12.15 7.06 34.59
N ARG A 11 -11.14 7.93 34.70
CA ARG A 11 -10.50 8.58 33.55
C ARG A 11 -10.05 7.57 32.48
N SER A 12 -9.58 6.40 32.90
CA SER A 12 -9.21 5.28 32.02
C SER A 12 -10.39 4.75 31.20
N LEU A 13 -11.57 4.59 31.81
CA LEU A 13 -12.78 4.16 31.11
C LEU A 13 -13.21 5.21 30.08
N ARG A 14 -13.17 6.50 30.43
CA ARG A 14 -13.45 7.59 29.48
C ARG A 14 -12.49 7.53 28.28
N ILE A 15 -11.20 7.35 28.52
CA ILE A 15 -10.19 7.22 27.45
C ILE A 15 -10.46 5.98 26.59
N ALA A 16 -10.73 4.83 27.20
CA ALA A 16 -11.04 3.60 26.48
C ALA A 16 -12.28 3.74 25.59
N LEU A 17 -13.33 4.39 26.09
CA LEU A 17 -14.54 4.67 25.32
C LEU A 17 -14.28 5.62 24.15
N LEU A 18 -13.46 6.65 24.33
CA LEU A 18 -13.06 7.55 23.25
C LEU A 18 -12.24 6.83 22.18
N LEU A 19 -11.29 5.98 22.58
CA LEU A 19 -10.52 5.16 21.66
C LEU A 19 -11.41 4.19 20.87
N LEU A 20 -12.35 3.54 21.56
CA LEU A 20 -13.32 2.64 20.94
C LEU A 20 -14.21 3.38 19.93
N LEU A 21 -14.63 4.60 20.26
CA LEU A 21 -15.41 5.45 19.36
C LEU A 21 -14.60 5.81 18.11
N CYS A 22 -13.35 6.24 18.26
CA CYS A 22 -12.47 6.53 17.12
C CYS A 22 -12.25 5.30 16.24
N ALA A 23 -12.00 4.13 16.84
CA ALA A 23 -11.84 2.88 16.10
C ALA A 23 -13.08 2.52 15.27
N ASN A 24 -14.28 2.67 15.84
CA ASN A 24 -15.53 2.43 15.12
C ASN A 24 -15.75 3.43 13.98
N ALA A 25 -15.42 4.71 14.19
CA ALA A 25 -15.52 5.72 13.13
C ALA A 25 -14.58 5.40 11.94
N LEU A 26 -13.35 4.97 12.23
CA LEU A 26 -12.39 4.52 11.21
C LEU A 26 -12.91 3.26 10.48
N LEU A 27 -13.45 2.29 11.22
CA LEU A 27 -14.03 1.09 10.64
C LEU A 27 -15.20 1.43 9.71
N LEU A 28 -16.09 2.34 10.14
CA LEU A 28 -17.21 2.79 9.33
C LEU A 28 -16.73 3.48 8.05
N ALA A 29 -15.74 4.38 8.15
CA ALA A 29 -15.14 5.01 6.99
C ALA A 29 -14.52 3.99 6.02
N ALA A 30 -13.91 2.92 6.54
CA ALA A 30 -13.39 1.82 5.72
C ALA A 30 -14.50 1.05 5.01
N VAL A 31 -15.61 0.73 5.69
CA VAL A 31 -16.79 0.08 5.08
C VAL A 31 -17.40 0.96 3.99
N LEU A 32 -17.43 2.27 4.19
CA LEU A 32 -17.89 3.24 3.17
C LEU A 32 -16.90 3.43 2.02
N GLY A 33 -15.71 2.83 2.08
CA GLY A 33 -14.69 2.95 1.03
C GLY A 33 -13.94 4.28 1.03
N ALA A 34 -13.96 5.05 2.13
CA ALA A 34 -13.31 6.36 2.22
C ALA A 34 -11.78 6.31 1.98
N PHE A 35 -11.14 5.17 2.23
CA PHE A 35 -9.70 5.00 2.05
C PHE A 35 -9.28 4.47 0.67
N GLY A 36 -10.23 4.21 -0.25
CA GLY A 36 -9.94 3.69 -1.60
C GLY A 36 -9.53 2.21 -1.63
N ALA A 37 -9.13 1.73 -2.80
CA ALA A 37 -8.84 0.31 -3.04
C ALA A 37 -7.59 -0.23 -2.32
N ASN A 38 -6.67 0.65 -1.93
CA ASN A 38 -5.39 0.25 -1.34
C ASN A 38 -4.96 1.22 -0.21
N PRO A 39 -5.62 1.16 0.95
CA PRO A 39 -5.44 2.14 2.03
C PRO A 39 -4.03 2.16 2.65
N LEU A 40 -3.27 1.08 2.45
CA LEU A 40 -1.96 0.86 3.03
C LEU A 40 -0.82 0.91 2.00
N SER A 41 -1.10 1.21 0.74
CA SER A 41 -0.07 1.13 -0.32
C SER A 41 1.12 2.03 0.00
N GLY A 42 0.88 3.29 0.42
CA GLY A 42 1.96 4.21 0.78
C GLY A 42 2.74 3.89 2.06
N TRP A 43 2.27 2.96 2.91
CA TRP A 43 2.98 2.53 4.12
C TRP A 43 3.86 1.30 3.89
N PHE A 44 3.53 0.47 2.89
CA PHE A 44 4.26 -0.76 2.57
C PHE A 44 4.90 -0.75 1.18
N GLU A 45 4.68 0.28 0.37
CA GLU A 45 5.43 0.52 -0.86
C GLU A 45 6.87 0.89 -0.49
N THR A 46 7.73 -0.11 -0.50
CA THR A 46 9.15 0.10 -0.78
C THR A 46 9.22 0.97 -2.05
N PRO A 47 9.99 2.07 -2.07
CA PRO A 47 10.18 2.87 -3.28
C PRO A 47 10.73 1.94 -4.36
N ARG A 48 9.86 1.39 -5.21
CA ARG A 48 10.30 0.57 -6.33
C ARG A 48 10.94 1.52 -7.30
N GLU A 49 12.26 1.52 -7.32
CA GLU A 49 13.08 2.32 -8.23
C GLU A 49 12.47 2.26 -9.64
N PRO A 50 11.88 3.36 -10.15
CA PRO A 50 11.24 3.37 -11.46
C PRO A 50 12.24 3.12 -12.59
N GLN A 51 13.54 3.18 -12.30
CA GLN A 51 14.63 2.95 -13.24
C GLN A 51 14.66 1.54 -13.81
N ARG A 52 14.15 0.51 -13.10
CA ARG A 52 14.11 -0.85 -13.66
C ARG A 52 12.98 -1.07 -14.67
N LEU A 53 11.88 -0.32 -14.56
CA LEU A 53 10.79 -0.40 -15.53
C LEU A 53 11.21 0.17 -16.90
N GLU A 54 11.95 1.28 -16.92
CA GLU A 54 12.45 1.82 -18.19
C GLU A 54 13.53 0.94 -18.84
N GLN A 55 14.36 0.29 -18.03
CA GLN A 55 15.36 -0.67 -18.54
C GLN A 55 14.70 -1.97 -19.03
N GLN A 56 13.63 -2.44 -18.39
CA GLN A 56 12.85 -3.58 -18.86
C GLN A 56 12.17 -3.29 -20.21
N VAL A 57 11.59 -2.10 -20.39
CA VAL A 57 10.98 -1.70 -21.67
C VAL A 57 12.05 -1.56 -22.77
N ARG A 58 13.26 -1.08 -22.44
CA ARG A 58 14.39 -1.05 -23.38
C ARG A 58 14.83 -2.44 -23.81
N GLY A 59 14.76 -3.43 -22.90
CA GLY A 59 15.04 -4.84 -23.18
C GLY A 59 14.00 -5.50 -24.10
N GLU A 60 12.70 -5.25 -23.87
CA GLU A 60 11.64 -5.77 -24.74
C GLU A 60 11.70 -5.18 -26.16
N ARG A 61 12.12 -3.92 -26.31
CA ARG A 61 12.36 -3.31 -27.63
C ARG A 61 13.54 -3.91 -28.40
N MET A 62 14.46 -4.62 -27.75
CA MET A 62 15.56 -5.30 -28.44
C MET A 62 15.20 -6.70 -28.97
N GLN A 63 14.13 -7.33 -28.47
CA GLN A 63 13.72 -8.68 -28.93
C GLN A 63 12.83 -8.69 -30.18
N LEU A 64 12.45 -7.53 -30.71
CA LEU A 64 11.64 -7.42 -31.94
C LEU A 64 12.47 -7.20 -33.22
N GLN A 65 13.80 -7.29 -33.16
CA GLN A 65 14.61 -7.48 -34.36
C GLN A 65 14.71 -8.99 -34.61
N PRO A 66 13.99 -9.55 -35.61
CA PRO A 66 14.20 -10.94 -35.99
C PRO A 66 15.67 -11.14 -36.38
N PRO A 67 16.30 -12.29 -36.07
CA PRO A 67 17.65 -12.61 -36.52
C PRO A 67 17.64 -12.72 -38.05
N GLY A 68 17.89 -11.60 -38.73
CA GLY A 68 18.15 -11.56 -40.16
C GLY A 68 19.55 -12.13 -40.42
N SER A 69 19.58 -13.40 -40.81
CA SER A 69 20.64 -14.10 -41.56
C SER A 69 22.11 -13.81 -41.20
N VAL A 70 22.75 -14.84 -40.63
CA VAL A 70 24.20 -15.06 -40.44
C VAL A 70 25.04 -14.57 -41.64
N PRO A 71 26.26 -14.04 -41.40
CA PRO A 71 27.42 -14.77 -41.90
C PRO A 71 28.44 -15.08 -40.81
N ALA A 72 29.14 -16.19 -41.03
CA ALA A 72 30.06 -16.84 -40.12
C ALA A 72 31.26 -15.97 -39.72
N SER A 73 31.64 -16.05 -38.44
CA SER A 73 33.06 -16.02 -38.05
C SER A 73 33.20 -16.66 -36.65
N ALA A 74 33.89 -17.79 -36.60
CA ALA A 74 34.26 -18.48 -35.36
C ALA A 74 35.28 -17.64 -34.56
N PRO A 75 35.39 -17.82 -33.22
CA PRO A 75 36.52 -17.25 -32.49
C PRO A 75 37.79 -18.00 -32.89
N ALA A 76 38.82 -17.27 -33.30
CA ALA A 76 40.18 -17.79 -33.32
C ALA A 76 40.72 -17.79 -31.88
N SER A 77 41.48 -18.83 -31.56
CA SER A 77 42.12 -19.12 -30.27
C SER A 77 42.86 -17.96 -29.63
#